data_AF-A0A1A8L597-F1
#
_entry.id   AF-A0A1A8L597-F1
#
_cell.length_a   1.000
_cell.length_b   1.000
_cell.length_c   1.000
_cell.angle_alpha   90.00
_cell.angle_beta   90.00
_cell.angle_gamma   90.00
#
_symmetry.space_group_name_H-M   'P 1'
#
loop_
_entity.id
_entity.type
_entity.pdbx_description
1 polymer ?
#
loop_
_entity_poly.entity_id
_entity_poly.type
_entity_poly.pdbx_seq_one_letter_code
_entity_poly.pdbx_strand_id
1 'polypeptide(L)'
;AKMAEYCRSIFGDALLTEPLEKYPLESGVPLPSPTDLMGKILVKNKKKHHKTEGSTKKKLSEQVSNTCSDSSSVCEPSSPSAGSTKEEAADSSQPSETTELTLRPHGRKSIGEVEAESEDEDDDEDDCKKGSMDEGTAGSEAFATEEMSNLVIYIQPVKFYSFETSKKITRSFQMSSFVETKALEQLTKSPVEFVEYNKLQLSRIYPKGTRVDSSNYNPQLFWNAGCQLVALNFQTIDLSMQLNLGMYEYNGKCGYRLKPEFMRRPDKHFDPFTESTVDGIVANTLSVKIISGQFLTDKKVGTYAEIDMFGLPVDTKRKAFKTKTSQGNAINPVWEEEAIVFKKVVLPTLASLRIAVFEEGGKFIGHRIIPVSAIRPGYHYIGLKNEKNQSLMLPAPFVYVEVKDYVP
;
A
#
# COMPACT_ATOMS: atom_id res chain seq x y z
N ALA A 1 -26.32 15.30 -9.17
CA ALA A 1 -27.63 14.67 -9.48
C ALA A 1 -27.54 13.19 -9.92
N LYS A 2 -27.44 12.83 -11.21
CA LYS A 2 -27.64 11.43 -11.70
C LYS A 2 -26.80 10.34 -11.00
N MET A 3 -25.51 10.59 -10.76
CA MET A 3 -24.67 9.62 -10.05
C MET A 3 -25.18 9.31 -8.64
N ALA A 4 -25.61 10.33 -7.89
CA ALA A 4 -26.14 10.16 -6.55
C ALA A 4 -27.46 9.39 -6.55
N GLU A 5 -28.31 9.66 -7.55
CA GLU A 5 -29.56 8.93 -7.76
C GLU A 5 -29.29 7.44 -8.03
N TYR A 6 -28.34 7.11 -8.92
CA TYR A 6 -27.94 5.74 -9.16
C TYR A 6 -27.36 5.06 -7.92
N CYS A 7 -26.54 5.74 -7.13
CA CYS A 7 -26.07 5.18 -5.87
C CYS A 7 -27.25 4.81 -4.95
N ARG A 8 -28.22 5.71 -4.80
CA ARG A 8 -29.39 5.46 -3.93
C ARG A 8 -30.29 4.35 -4.47
N SER A 9 -30.59 4.36 -5.76
CA SER A 9 -31.51 3.38 -6.36
C SER A 9 -30.92 1.99 -6.48
N ILE A 10 -29.62 1.88 -6.80
CA ILE A 10 -28.94 0.59 -7.01
C ILE A 10 -28.49 -0.02 -5.68
N PHE A 11 -27.87 0.76 -4.79
CA PHE A 11 -27.35 0.21 -3.54
C PHE A 11 -28.41 0.15 -2.44
N GLY A 12 -29.48 0.94 -2.52
CA GLY A 12 -30.59 0.92 -1.56
C GLY A 12 -30.10 1.00 -0.11
N ASP A 13 -30.58 0.08 0.72
CA ASP A 13 -30.27 0.00 2.16
C ASP A 13 -28.79 -0.30 2.47
N ALA A 14 -28.03 -0.81 1.50
CA ALA A 14 -26.59 -1.01 1.67
C ALA A 14 -25.85 0.33 1.67
N LEU A 15 -26.38 1.38 1.04
CA LEU A 15 -25.72 2.69 1.03
C LEU A 15 -25.85 3.38 2.39
N LEU A 16 -24.73 3.75 3.01
CA LEU A 16 -24.75 4.55 4.22
C LEU A 16 -24.95 6.03 3.87
N THR A 17 -26.13 6.57 4.17
CA THR A 17 -26.50 7.96 3.85
C THR A 17 -26.52 8.89 5.05
N GLU A 18 -26.41 8.36 6.27
CA GLU A 18 -26.42 9.12 7.52
C GLU A 18 -25.38 8.54 8.49
N PRO A 19 -24.82 9.36 9.41
CA PRO A 19 -23.94 8.85 10.45
C PRO A 19 -24.72 7.95 11.42
N LEU A 20 -24.06 6.91 11.93
CA LEU A 20 -24.55 6.10 13.02
C LEU A 20 -24.60 6.94 14.29
N GLU A 21 -25.68 6.79 15.08
CA GLU A 21 -25.94 7.57 16.29
C GLU A 21 -24.78 7.56 17.30
N LYS A 22 -24.14 6.40 17.48
CA LYS A 22 -22.97 6.22 18.37
C LYS A 22 -21.71 6.94 17.88
N TYR A 23 -21.64 7.28 16.60
CA TYR A 23 -20.44 7.82 15.95
C TYR A 23 -20.79 9.10 15.19
N PRO A 24 -21.18 10.19 15.88
CA PRO A 24 -21.44 11.47 15.23
C PRO A 24 -20.17 12.04 14.58
N LEU A 25 -20.35 12.93 13.59
CA LEU A 25 -19.24 13.55 12.85
C LEU A 25 -18.62 14.71 13.64
N GLU A 26 -18.07 14.40 14.82
CA GLU A 26 -17.47 15.35 15.75
C GLU A 26 -15.98 15.10 15.98
N SER A 27 -15.27 16.12 16.45
CA SER A 27 -13.86 16.03 16.80
C SER A 27 -13.66 15.08 17.99
N GLY A 28 -12.66 14.20 17.92
CA GLY A 28 -12.36 13.22 18.95
C GLY A 28 -13.22 11.94 18.93
N VAL A 29 -14.29 11.89 18.13
CA VAL A 29 -15.10 10.66 17.94
C VAL A 29 -14.38 9.72 16.97
N PRO A 30 -14.19 8.42 17.31
CA PRO A 30 -13.52 7.47 16.42
C PRO A 30 -14.42 7.03 15.25
N LEU A 31 -13.80 6.45 14.23
CA LEU A 31 -14.54 5.77 13.16
C LEU A 31 -15.30 4.54 13.70
N PRO A 32 -16.48 4.20 13.14
CA PRO A 32 -17.15 2.94 13.44
C PRO A 32 -16.28 1.73 13.09
N SER A 33 -16.51 0.61 13.79
CA SER A 33 -15.80 -0.63 13.48
C SER A 33 -16.30 -1.27 12.17
N PRO A 34 -15.52 -2.15 11.52
CA PRO A 34 -16.00 -2.94 10.38
C PRO A 34 -17.28 -3.74 10.70
N THR A 35 -17.46 -4.17 11.95
CA THR A 35 -18.67 -4.87 12.41
C THR A 35 -19.87 -3.93 12.46
N ASP A 36 -19.71 -2.70 12.95
CA ASP A 36 -20.77 -1.69 12.99
C ASP A 36 -21.25 -1.29 11.57
N LEU A 37 -20.36 -1.43 10.57
CA LEU A 37 -20.61 -1.10 9.16
C LEU A 37 -20.82 -2.34 8.28
N MET A 38 -21.11 -3.50 8.87
CA MET A 38 -21.28 -4.73 8.11
C MET A 38 -22.43 -4.60 7.09
N GLY A 39 -22.15 -4.95 5.83
CA GLY A 39 -23.11 -4.84 4.73
C GLY A 39 -23.34 -3.40 4.22
N LYS A 40 -22.57 -2.41 4.70
CA LYS A 40 -22.68 -1.02 4.26
C LYS A 40 -21.64 -0.64 3.20
N ILE A 41 -22.06 0.20 2.26
CA ILE A 41 -21.26 0.84 1.23
C ILE A 41 -21.10 2.31 1.62
N LEU A 42 -19.86 2.77 1.70
CA LEU A 42 -19.51 4.14 2.04
C LEU A 42 -18.98 4.87 0.80
N VAL A 43 -19.42 6.11 0.60
CA VAL A 43 -18.96 6.95 -0.51
C VAL A 43 -17.81 7.83 -0.04
N LYS A 44 -16.64 7.67 -0.68
CA LYS A 44 -15.55 8.66 -0.64
C LYS A 44 -15.74 9.61 -1.81
N ASN A 45 -16.11 10.86 -1.54
CA ASN A 45 -16.12 11.93 -2.53
C ASN A 45 -15.90 13.29 -1.85
N LYS A 46 -15.55 14.34 -2.59
CA LYS A 46 -15.45 15.70 -2.03
C LYS A 46 -16.78 16.08 -1.33
N LYS A 47 -16.68 16.70 -0.16
CA LYS A 47 -17.83 17.18 0.63
C LYS A 47 -17.84 18.71 0.63
N LYS A 48 -18.99 19.32 0.35
CA LYS A 48 -19.20 20.75 0.55
C LYS A 48 -19.35 21.02 2.04
N HIS A 49 -18.56 21.96 2.56
CA HIS A 49 -18.78 22.49 3.90
C HIS A 49 -19.88 23.56 3.82
N HIS A 50 -21.06 23.27 4.35
CA HIS A 50 -22.02 24.33 4.67
C HIS A 50 -21.39 25.17 5.79
N LYS A 51 -21.06 26.42 5.49
CA LYS A 51 -20.87 27.41 6.56
C LYS A 51 -22.23 27.50 7.25
N THR A 52 -22.32 27.11 8.51
CA THR A 52 -23.48 27.40 9.33
C THR A 52 -23.67 28.92 9.31
N GLU A 53 -24.72 29.41 8.66
CA GLU A 53 -25.08 30.83 8.67
C GLU A 53 -25.44 31.22 10.10
N GLY A 54 -24.45 31.74 10.80
CA GLY A 54 -24.55 32.19 12.18
C GLY A 54 -23.56 33.29 12.47
N SER A 55 -23.46 34.28 11.57
CA SER A 55 -22.91 35.60 11.90
C SER A 55 -23.38 36.62 10.85
N THR A 56 -24.49 37.28 11.14
CA THR A 56 -24.86 38.55 10.52
C THR A 56 -23.75 39.57 10.77
N LYS A 57 -22.89 39.80 9.78
CA LYS A 57 -22.22 41.10 9.62
C LYS A 57 -22.51 41.65 8.22
N LYS A 58 -23.11 42.84 8.26
CA LYS A 58 -23.60 43.67 7.16
C LYS A 58 -22.62 43.76 5.99
N LYS A 59 -23.18 43.65 4.78
CA LYS A 59 -22.64 44.23 3.54
C LYS A 59 -22.33 45.71 3.76
N LEU A 60 -21.14 46.15 3.36
CA LEU A 60 -20.94 47.44 2.73
C LEU A 60 -20.15 47.22 1.44
N SER A 61 -20.72 47.77 0.39
CA SER A 61 -20.28 47.81 -1.00
C SER A 61 -19.04 48.68 -1.18
N GLU A 62 -18.17 48.28 -2.10
CA GLU A 62 -17.51 49.25 -2.99
C GLU A 62 -17.25 48.59 -4.36
N GLN A 63 -17.88 49.18 -5.37
CA GLN A 63 -17.65 48.92 -6.79
C GLN A 63 -16.38 49.66 -7.20
N VAL A 64 -15.47 49.01 -7.92
CA VAL A 64 -14.74 49.66 -9.02
C VAL A 64 -14.69 48.70 -10.20
N SER A 65 -15.17 49.24 -11.32
CA SER A 65 -15.24 48.72 -12.67
C SER A 65 -13.89 48.30 -13.25
N ASN A 66 -13.90 47.26 -14.10
CA ASN A 66 -13.32 47.39 -15.44
C ASN A 66 -13.96 46.38 -16.41
N THR A 67 -14.57 46.94 -17.43
CA THR A 67 -15.09 46.32 -18.65
C THR A 67 -13.98 45.72 -19.49
N CYS A 68 -14.19 44.54 -20.07
CA CYS A 68 -13.68 44.15 -21.40
C CYS A 68 -14.43 42.92 -21.92
N SER A 69 -15.34 43.21 -22.86
CA SER A 69 -15.94 42.47 -23.97
C SER A 69 -15.83 40.94 -24.12
N ASP A 70 -17.02 40.37 -24.38
CA ASP A 70 -17.30 39.14 -25.13
C ASP A 70 -16.41 38.92 -26.35
N SER A 71 -15.97 37.68 -26.53
CA SER A 71 -15.99 37.03 -27.84
C SER A 71 -16.13 35.52 -27.67
N SER A 72 -17.26 35.04 -28.17
CA SER A 72 -17.62 33.63 -28.33
C SER A 72 -16.75 32.96 -29.39
N SER A 73 -16.20 31.77 -29.09
CA SER A 73 -15.85 30.80 -30.13
C SER A 73 -16.19 29.39 -29.67
N VAL A 74 -17.20 28.85 -30.34
CA VAL A 74 -17.65 27.46 -30.30
C VAL A 74 -16.61 26.59 -30.99
N CYS A 75 -16.06 25.58 -30.31
CA CYS A 75 -15.39 24.45 -30.96
C CYS A 75 -15.73 23.15 -30.20
N GLU A 76 -16.42 22.25 -30.89
CA GLU A 76 -16.72 20.89 -30.48
C GLU A 76 -15.43 20.04 -30.34
N PRO A 77 -15.40 19.04 -29.45
CA PRO A 77 -14.35 18.02 -29.44
C PRO A 77 -14.74 16.82 -30.32
N SER A 78 -14.03 16.65 -31.43
CA SER A 78 -14.08 15.45 -32.27
C SER A 78 -13.31 14.28 -31.64
N SER A 79 -13.97 13.13 -31.55
CA SER A 79 -13.42 11.82 -31.19
C SER A 79 -12.39 11.30 -32.21
N PRO A 80 -11.38 10.49 -31.82
CA PRO A 80 -10.69 9.62 -32.76
C PRO A 80 -11.28 8.21 -32.78
N SER A 81 -11.59 7.76 -34.00
CA SER A 81 -12.05 6.42 -34.37
C SER A 81 -10.91 5.42 -34.45
N ALA A 82 -11.26 4.16 -34.21
CA ALA A 82 -10.46 2.97 -34.41
C ALA A 82 -10.01 2.77 -35.86
N GLY A 83 -8.82 2.17 -36.04
CA GLY A 83 -8.31 1.65 -37.30
C GLY A 83 -7.22 0.61 -37.04
N SER A 84 -7.51 -0.63 -37.44
CA SER A 84 -6.64 -1.81 -37.35
C SER A 84 -5.86 -2.05 -38.65
N THR A 85 -4.61 -2.49 -38.59
CA THR A 85 -4.00 -3.46 -39.53
C THR A 85 -2.73 -4.09 -38.94
N LYS A 86 -2.55 -5.38 -39.27
CA LYS A 86 -1.46 -6.33 -38.93
C LYS A 86 -0.12 -5.91 -39.59
N GLU A 87 1.08 -6.42 -39.29
CA GLU A 87 1.52 -7.83 -39.16
C GLU A 87 3.03 -7.90 -38.72
N GLU A 88 3.39 -9.02 -38.07
CA GLU A 88 4.70 -9.72 -37.98
C GLU A 88 5.96 -9.22 -37.22
N ALA A 89 6.19 -9.90 -36.08
CA ALA A 89 7.36 -10.70 -35.64
C ALA A 89 8.81 -10.12 -35.65
N ALA A 90 9.41 -10.01 -34.45
CA ALA A 90 10.68 -10.65 -34.09
C ALA A 90 11.00 -10.52 -32.58
N ASP A 91 11.61 -11.57 -32.07
CA ASP A 91 12.05 -11.89 -30.71
C ASP A 91 13.23 -11.02 -30.22
N SER A 92 13.24 -10.67 -28.92
CA SER A 92 14.45 -10.67 -28.07
C SER A 92 14.14 -10.21 -26.64
N SER A 93 14.22 -11.17 -25.73
CA SER A 93 14.29 -11.01 -24.29
C SER A 93 15.63 -10.42 -23.84
N GLN A 94 15.62 -9.42 -22.94
CA GLN A 94 16.59 -9.28 -21.83
C GLN A 94 15.98 -8.50 -20.64
N PRO A 95 16.36 -8.81 -19.39
CA PRO A 95 15.72 -8.29 -18.19
C PRO A 95 16.33 -6.95 -17.76
N SER A 96 15.47 -5.98 -17.41
CA SER A 96 15.91 -4.72 -16.80
C SER A 96 16.34 -4.94 -15.34
N GLU A 97 17.57 -4.55 -15.06
CA GLU A 97 18.15 -4.47 -13.72
C GLU A 97 17.34 -3.49 -12.86
N THR A 98 16.79 -3.98 -11.75
CA THR A 98 16.25 -3.15 -10.68
C THR A 98 17.41 -2.58 -9.88
N THR A 99 17.60 -1.26 -9.95
CA THR A 99 18.59 -0.51 -9.17
C THR A 99 18.40 -0.74 -7.67
N GLU A 100 19.46 -1.24 -7.05
CA GLU A 100 19.57 -1.55 -5.63
C GLU A 100 19.87 -0.26 -4.85
N LEU A 101 18.94 0.23 -4.03
CA LEU A 101 19.19 1.33 -3.09
C LEU A 101 19.59 0.75 -1.74
N THR A 102 20.89 0.52 -1.56
CA THR A 102 21.50 0.23 -0.26
C THR A 102 21.83 1.57 0.42
N LEU A 103 20.99 2.03 1.36
CA LEU A 103 21.29 3.20 2.18
C LEU A 103 22.29 2.81 3.27
N ARG A 104 23.52 3.33 3.18
CA ARG A 104 24.52 3.27 4.26
C ARG A 104 24.51 4.58 5.04
N PRO A 105 24.58 4.57 6.40
CA PRO A 105 24.65 5.79 7.18
C PRO A 105 26.09 6.32 7.20
N HIS A 106 26.29 7.60 6.88
CA HIS A 106 27.56 8.29 7.11
C HIS A 106 27.51 9.08 8.41
N GLY A 107 28.55 8.87 9.23
CA GLY A 107 28.64 9.34 10.60
C GLY A 107 28.99 10.82 10.76
N ARG A 108 28.67 11.31 11.96
CA ARG A 108 29.04 12.61 12.53
C ARG A 108 30.54 12.90 12.44
N LYS A 109 30.88 14.13 12.06
CA LYS A 109 32.01 14.91 12.61
C LYS A 109 31.66 16.40 12.73
N SER A 110 32.43 17.06 13.58
CA SER A 110 32.14 18.22 14.42
C SER A 110 32.45 19.59 13.78
N ILE A 111 31.68 20.60 14.23
CA ILE A 111 31.95 22.03 14.48
C ILE A 111 32.77 22.86 13.47
N GLY A 112 32.11 23.93 12.98
CA GLY A 112 32.71 25.17 12.51
C GLY A 112 31.60 26.22 12.33
N GLU A 113 31.63 27.27 13.15
CA GLU A 113 30.71 28.41 13.12
C GLU A 113 30.89 29.22 11.83
N VAL A 114 29.77 29.61 11.20
CA VAL A 114 29.65 30.82 10.36
C VAL A 114 28.17 31.24 10.33
N GLU A 115 27.92 32.45 10.84
CA GLU A 115 26.67 33.18 10.65
C GLU A 115 26.57 33.64 9.20
N ALA A 116 25.41 33.44 8.57
CA ALA A 116 24.99 34.16 7.37
C ALA A 116 23.45 34.14 7.31
N GLU A 117 22.86 35.32 7.46
CA GLU A 117 21.47 35.58 7.11
C GLU A 117 21.30 35.55 5.58
N SER A 118 20.25 34.89 5.08
CA SER A 118 19.70 35.15 3.75
C SER A 118 18.30 34.53 3.61
N GLU A 119 17.29 35.39 3.66
CA GLU A 119 16.13 35.47 2.75
C GLU A 119 15.50 34.14 2.29
N ASP A 120 14.48 33.70 3.04
CA ASP A 120 13.50 32.69 2.64
C ASP A 120 12.42 33.31 1.75
N GLU A 121 12.62 33.38 0.43
CA GLU A 121 11.51 33.54 -0.54
C GLU A 121 11.78 32.69 -1.80
N ASP A 122 10.75 31.92 -2.20
CA ASP A 122 10.52 31.28 -3.50
C ASP A 122 11.20 29.94 -3.85
N ASP A 123 10.71 28.82 -3.23
CA ASP A 123 10.93 27.45 -3.75
C ASP A 123 9.62 26.66 -4.01
N ASP A 124 8.45 27.33 -3.95
CA ASP A 124 7.13 26.67 -4.05
C ASP A 124 6.62 26.43 -5.49
N GLU A 125 7.21 27.06 -6.51
CA GLU A 125 6.69 26.96 -7.89
C GLU A 125 7.13 25.69 -8.64
N ASP A 126 8.32 25.15 -8.36
CA ASP A 126 8.85 24.01 -9.13
C ASP A 126 8.31 22.65 -8.64
N ASP A 127 7.96 22.55 -7.36
CA ASP A 127 7.35 21.34 -6.78
C ASP A 127 5.88 21.15 -7.23
N CYS A 128 5.19 22.25 -7.57
CA CYS A 128 3.82 22.22 -8.07
C CYS A 128 3.68 21.55 -9.45
N LYS A 129 4.68 21.69 -10.34
CA LYS A 129 4.64 21.08 -11.69
C LYS A 129 4.96 19.58 -11.66
N LYS A 130 5.90 19.16 -10.82
CA LYS A 130 6.31 17.75 -10.68
C LYS A 130 5.26 16.90 -9.95
N GLY A 131 4.62 17.45 -8.91
CA GLY A 131 3.52 16.79 -8.20
C GLY A 131 2.27 16.56 -9.07
N SER A 132 1.99 17.47 -10.01
CA SER A 132 0.83 17.39 -10.92
C SER A 132 0.92 16.23 -11.92
N MET A 133 2.12 15.94 -12.47
CA MET A 133 2.30 14.81 -13.38
C MET A 133 2.17 13.45 -12.68
N ASP A 134 2.60 13.36 -11.42
CA ASP A 134 2.61 12.09 -10.68
C ASP A 134 1.22 11.71 -10.17
N GLU A 135 0.43 12.70 -9.75
CA GLU A 135 -0.97 12.50 -9.33
C GLU A 135 -1.91 12.24 -10.52
N GLY A 136 -1.51 12.64 -11.72
CA GLY A 136 -2.31 12.52 -12.94
C GLY A 136 -3.66 13.24 -12.80
N THR A 137 -4.73 12.62 -13.27
CA THR A 137 -6.07 13.23 -13.24
C THR A 137 -6.63 13.43 -11.83
N ALA A 138 -6.08 12.75 -10.82
CA ALA A 138 -6.50 12.94 -9.42
C ALA A 138 -6.16 14.34 -8.87
N GLY A 139 -5.17 15.02 -9.47
CA GLY A 139 -4.82 16.40 -9.11
C GLY A 139 -5.89 17.43 -9.50
N SER A 140 -6.82 17.07 -10.40
CA SER A 140 -7.84 17.98 -10.94
C SER A 140 -9.24 17.35 -10.90
N GLU A 141 -9.80 17.27 -9.69
CA GLU A 141 -11.18 16.82 -9.48
C GLU A 141 -12.18 17.99 -9.48
N ALA A 142 -13.33 17.82 -10.13
CA ALA A 142 -14.42 18.79 -10.13
C ALA A 142 -14.98 19.08 -8.72
N PHE A 143 -15.68 20.20 -8.57
CA PHE A 143 -16.41 20.51 -7.34
C PHE A 143 -17.58 19.55 -7.13
N ALA A 144 -17.80 19.14 -5.87
CA ALA A 144 -18.90 18.25 -5.54
C ALA A 144 -20.26 18.92 -5.69
N THR A 145 -21.19 18.23 -6.36
CA THR A 145 -22.61 18.58 -6.31
C THR A 145 -23.17 18.33 -4.91
N GLU A 146 -24.25 19.03 -4.55
CA GLU A 146 -24.88 18.86 -3.24
C GLU A 146 -25.36 17.42 -3.04
N GLU A 147 -25.97 16.80 -4.06
CA GLU A 147 -26.50 15.45 -3.94
C GLU A 147 -25.40 14.41 -3.70
N MET A 148 -24.22 14.59 -4.31
CA MET A 148 -23.06 13.74 -4.06
C MET A 148 -22.43 14.01 -2.69
N SER A 149 -22.34 15.27 -2.28
CA SER A 149 -21.80 15.68 -0.98
C SER A 149 -22.61 15.10 0.20
N ASN A 150 -23.92 14.95 0.02
CA ASN A 150 -24.82 14.38 1.02
C ASN A 150 -24.62 12.86 1.21
N LEU A 151 -23.97 12.17 0.28
CA LEU A 151 -23.62 10.74 0.42
C LEU A 151 -22.32 10.51 1.20
N VAL A 152 -21.53 11.55 1.45
CA VAL A 152 -20.22 11.43 2.08
C VAL A 152 -20.36 11.57 3.59
N ILE A 153 -20.13 10.48 4.32
CA ILE A 153 -20.27 10.42 5.79
C ILE A 153 -18.90 10.32 6.46
N TYR A 154 -18.38 9.11 6.65
CA TYR A 154 -17.14 8.85 7.41
C TYR A 154 -15.85 8.92 6.60
N ILE A 155 -15.93 8.97 5.27
CA ILE A 155 -14.75 8.91 4.39
C ILE A 155 -14.66 10.22 3.60
N GLN A 156 -14.36 11.32 4.31
CA GLN A 156 -14.28 12.66 3.73
C GLN A 156 -12.85 12.95 3.25
N PRO A 157 -12.57 12.92 1.93
CA PRO A 157 -11.26 13.26 1.42
C PRO A 157 -10.97 14.75 1.62
N VAL A 158 -9.83 15.06 2.23
CA VAL A 158 -9.31 16.42 2.41
C VAL A 158 -7.89 16.52 1.87
N LYS A 159 -7.52 17.70 1.37
CA LYS A 159 -6.12 18.01 1.01
C LYS A 159 -5.29 17.90 2.28
N PHE A 160 -4.22 17.11 2.21
CA PHE A 160 -3.27 17.01 3.32
C PHE A 160 -2.40 18.27 3.35
N TYR A 161 -2.19 18.82 4.55
CA TYR A 161 -1.34 19.98 4.79
C TYR A 161 -0.12 19.58 5.65
N SER A 162 -0.37 19.06 6.85
CA SER A 162 0.65 18.51 7.72
C SER A 162 0.07 17.55 8.74
N PHE A 163 0.90 16.69 9.32
CA PHE A 163 0.50 15.81 10.42
C PHE A 163 0.08 16.60 11.65
N GLU A 164 0.74 17.72 11.96
CA GLU A 164 0.39 18.56 13.10
C GLU A 164 -0.99 19.21 12.95
N THR A 165 -1.30 19.74 11.77
CA THR A 165 -2.64 20.30 11.49
C THR A 165 -3.73 19.25 11.65
N SER A 166 -3.50 18.06 11.11
CA SER A 166 -4.42 16.93 11.20
C SER A 166 -4.63 16.48 12.66
N LYS A 167 -3.56 16.42 13.44
CA LYS A 167 -3.57 16.11 14.88
C LYS A 167 -4.29 17.19 15.71
N LYS A 168 -4.25 18.46 15.32
CA LYS A 168 -5.00 19.54 16.00
C LYS A 168 -6.51 19.47 15.70
N ILE A 169 -6.89 19.11 14.47
CA ILE A 169 -8.30 19.04 14.05
C ILE A 169 -9.01 17.80 14.63
N THR A 170 -8.28 16.69 14.83
CA THR A 170 -8.75 15.43 15.45
C THR A 170 -10.06 14.87 14.88
N ARG A 171 -10.30 15.03 13.57
CA ARG A 171 -11.48 14.48 12.87
C ARG A 171 -11.17 13.14 12.21
N SER A 172 -11.57 12.05 12.87
CA SER A 172 -11.35 10.68 12.38
C SER A 172 -11.98 10.40 11.01
N PHE A 173 -13.09 11.07 10.70
CA PHE A 173 -13.84 10.94 9.45
C PHE A 173 -13.23 11.71 8.26
N GLN A 174 -12.17 12.48 8.50
CA GLN A 174 -11.37 13.07 7.43
C GLN A 174 -10.23 12.13 7.06
N MET A 175 -9.98 11.98 5.77
CA MET A 175 -8.95 11.10 5.23
C MET A 175 -8.17 11.79 4.12
N SER A 176 -6.92 11.37 3.92
CA SER A 176 -6.06 11.92 2.87
C SER A 176 -5.65 10.83 1.88
N SER A 177 -5.58 11.19 0.60
CA SER A 177 -5.07 10.33 -0.46
C SER A 177 -3.74 10.87 -0.95
N PHE A 178 -2.76 9.97 -1.08
CA PHE A 178 -1.40 10.30 -1.47
C PHE A 178 -1.02 9.44 -2.67
N VAL A 179 -0.42 10.07 -3.68
CA VAL A 179 0.36 9.32 -4.68
C VAL A 179 1.57 8.68 -4.00
N GLU A 180 2.03 7.52 -4.48
CA GLU A 180 3.11 6.75 -3.85
C GLU A 180 4.38 7.56 -3.57
N THR A 181 4.72 8.54 -4.41
CA THR A 181 5.91 9.40 -4.25
C THR A 181 5.78 10.33 -3.05
N LYS A 182 4.67 11.06 -2.93
CA LYS A 182 4.36 11.91 -1.77
C LYS A 182 4.23 11.08 -0.50
N ALA A 183 3.60 9.92 -0.58
CA ALA A 183 3.50 9.02 0.57
C ALA A 183 4.89 8.54 1.04
N LEU A 184 5.78 8.21 0.10
CA LEU A 184 7.14 7.79 0.40
C LEU A 184 7.96 8.94 1.02
N GLU A 185 7.79 10.16 0.52
CA GLU A 185 8.41 11.35 1.07
C GLU A 185 7.97 11.62 2.52
N GLN A 186 6.66 11.53 2.81
CA GLN A 186 6.16 11.65 4.18
C GLN A 186 6.69 10.53 5.08
N LEU A 187 6.77 9.31 4.55
CA LEU A 187 7.33 8.16 5.27
C LEU A 187 8.81 8.35 5.60
N THR A 188 9.61 8.94 4.72
CA THR A 188 11.05 9.14 4.98
C THR A 188 11.34 10.37 5.82
N LYS A 189 10.56 11.46 5.68
CA LYS A 189 10.75 12.70 6.45
C LYS A 189 10.17 12.63 7.86
N SER A 190 9.00 12.01 8.03
CA SER A 190 8.24 12.01 9.29
C SER A 190 7.56 10.66 9.55
N PRO A 191 8.34 9.57 9.69
CA PRO A 191 7.82 8.21 9.79
C PRO A 191 6.91 7.98 11.00
N VAL A 192 7.30 8.51 12.16
CA VAL A 192 6.56 8.31 13.42
C VAL A 192 5.24 9.07 13.36
N GLU A 193 5.24 10.31 12.89
CA GLU A 193 4.06 11.14 12.72
C GLU A 193 3.06 10.50 11.75
N PHE A 194 3.54 9.83 10.70
CA PHE A 194 2.68 9.13 9.76
C PHE A 194 2.00 7.92 10.43
N VAL A 195 2.72 7.15 11.26
CA VAL A 195 2.13 6.08 12.07
C VAL A 195 1.07 6.64 13.03
N GLU A 196 1.36 7.74 13.72
CA GLU A 196 0.41 8.39 14.64
C GLU A 196 -0.85 8.89 13.91
N TYR A 197 -0.70 9.52 12.75
CA TYR A 197 -1.82 9.93 11.90
C TYR A 197 -2.75 8.74 11.58
N ASN A 198 -2.15 7.61 11.21
CA ASN A 198 -2.88 6.40 10.84
C ASN A 198 -3.55 5.66 12.01
N LYS A 199 -3.36 6.08 13.26
CA LYS A 199 -4.13 5.56 14.41
C LYS A 199 -5.54 6.12 14.46
N LEU A 200 -5.73 7.35 14.00
CA LEU A 200 -7.00 8.08 14.07
C LEU A 200 -7.69 8.22 12.71
N GLN A 201 -6.92 8.53 11.66
CA GLN A 201 -7.42 8.85 10.33
C GLN A 201 -7.00 7.77 9.31
N LEU A 202 -7.72 7.74 8.18
CA LEU A 202 -7.40 6.85 7.07
C LEU A 202 -6.46 7.55 6.10
N SER A 203 -5.46 6.82 5.62
CA SER A 203 -4.66 7.19 4.45
C SER A 203 -4.93 6.21 3.29
N ARG A 204 -5.05 6.78 2.09
CA ARG A 204 -5.10 6.01 0.84
C ARG A 204 -3.88 6.28 0.00
N ILE A 205 -3.16 5.23 -0.36
CA ILE A 205 -1.98 5.32 -1.25
C ILE A 205 -2.38 4.79 -2.62
N TYR A 206 -1.92 5.42 -3.69
CA TYR A 206 -2.17 4.94 -5.05
C TYR A 206 -0.95 5.08 -5.96
N PRO A 207 -0.86 4.25 -7.03
CA PRO A 207 0.29 4.25 -7.91
C PRO A 207 0.42 5.57 -8.66
N LYS A 208 1.66 5.98 -8.92
CA LYS A 208 1.94 7.18 -9.69
C LYS A 208 1.54 7.06 -11.16
N GLY A 209 1.20 8.19 -11.77
CA GLY A 209 0.75 8.28 -13.17
C GLY A 209 1.78 7.79 -14.21
N THR A 210 3.07 7.82 -13.88
CA THR A 210 4.14 7.32 -14.77
C THR A 210 4.15 5.79 -14.92
N ARG A 211 3.41 5.04 -14.09
CA ARG A 211 3.20 3.59 -14.23
C ARG A 211 2.13 3.27 -15.27
N VAL A 212 2.38 3.68 -16.51
CA VAL A 212 1.44 3.50 -17.64
C VAL A 212 1.18 2.02 -17.97
N ASP A 213 2.12 1.14 -17.62
CA ASP A 213 2.03 -0.31 -17.73
C ASP A 213 1.18 -0.95 -16.62
N SER A 214 0.60 -0.15 -15.71
CA SER A 214 -0.12 -0.61 -14.53
C SER A 214 0.74 -1.44 -13.56
N SER A 215 2.06 -1.27 -13.54
CA SER A 215 2.92 -1.87 -12.51
C SER A 215 2.52 -1.43 -11.10
N ASN A 216 2.87 -2.22 -10.08
CA ASN A 216 2.60 -1.89 -8.68
C ASN A 216 3.88 -1.53 -7.90
N TYR A 217 3.72 -0.65 -6.92
CA TYR A 217 4.72 -0.42 -5.88
C TYR A 217 4.63 -1.50 -4.79
N ASN A 218 5.65 -1.61 -3.93
CA ASN A 218 5.65 -2.55 -2.82
C ASN A 218 4.71 -2.08 -1.69
N PRO A 219 3.60 -2.78 -1.39
CA PRO A 219 2.63 -2.33 -0.41
C PRO A 219 3.16 -2.38 1.03
N GLN A 220 4.16 -3.22 1.32
CA GLN A 220 4.72 -3.40 2.66
C GLN A 220 5.25 -2.09 3.24
N LEU A 221 5.84 -1.22 2.41
CA LEU A 221 6.38 0.07 2.83
C LEU A 221 5.32 0.92 3.54
N PHE A 222 4.11 0.96 2.98
CA PHE A 222 3.01 1.77 3.50
C PHE A 222 2.23 1.05 4.60
N TRP A 223 2.16 -0.28 4.58
CA TRP A 223 1.65 -1.04 5.73
C TRP A 223 2.52 -0.86 6.98
N ASN A 224 3.83 -0.73 6.83
CA ASN A 224 4.74 -0.43 7.95
C ASN A 224 4.44 0.93 8.59
N ALA A 225 3.95 1.90 7.81
CA ALA A 225 3.49 3.20 8.29
C ALA A 225 2.04 3.17 8.83
N GLY A 226 1.36 2.03 8.74
CA GLY A 226 -0.01 1.85 9.21
C GLY A 226 -1.08 2.33 8.23
N CYS A 227 -0.70 2.65 6.99
CA CYS A 227 -1.63 3.05 5.93
C CYS A 227 -2.60 1.90 5.61
N GLN A 228 -3.89 2.22 5.53
CA GLN A 228 -4.96 1.22 5.48
C GLN A 228 -5.39 0.92 4.06
N LEU A 229 -5.54 1.96 3.22
CA LEU A 229 -6.06 1.84 1.85
C LEU A 229 -4.90 1.91 0.84
N VAL A 230 -4.04 0.90 0.86
CA VAL A 230 -2.88 0.79 -0.05
C VAL A 230 -3.34 0.19 -1.38
N ALA A 231 -3.77 1.06 -2.31
CA ALA A 231 -4.41 0.66 -3.55
C ALA A 231 -3.39 0.20 -4.60
N LEU A 232 -3.67 -0.95 -5.21
CA LEU A 232 -2.85 -1.58 -6.24
C LEU A 232 -3.70 -1.84 -7.51
N ASN A 233 -3.02 -2.00 -8.64
CA ASN A 233 -3.57 -2.38 -9.93
C ASN A 233 -3.81 -3.90 -9.97
N PHE A 234 -5.05 -4.33 -9.67
CA PHE A 234 -5.44 -5.75 -9.62
C PHE A 234 -5.33 -6.49 -10.96
N GLN A 235 -5.31 -5.77 -12.08
CA GLN A 235 -5.09 -6.34 -13.41
C GLN A 235 -3.65 -6.83 -13.62
N THR A 236 -2.69 -6.33 -12.84
CA THR A 236 -1.27 -6.67 -12.96
C THR A 236 -0.87 -7.57 -11.81
N ILE A 237 -0.72 -8.87 -12.06
CA ILE A 237 -0.37 -9.87 -11.04
C ILE A 237 1.16 -9.97 -10.86
N ASP A 238 1.78 -8.83 -10.56
CA ASP A 238 3.19 -8.77 -10.18
C ASP A 238 3.40 -9.23 -8.72
N LEU A 239 4.64 -9.19 -8.25
CA LEU A 239 4.98 -9.60 -6.89
C LEU A 239 4.20 -8.83 -5.82
N SER A 240 3.99 -7.53 -6.02
CA SER A 240 3.25 -6.69 -5.08
C SER A 240 1.80 -7.14 -4.96
N MET A 241 1.16 -7.51 -6.08
CA MET A 241 -0.17 -8.09 -6.07
C MET A 241 -0.19 -9.49 -5.44
N GLN A 242 0.82 -10.33 -5.69
CA GLN A 242 0.96 -11.62 -5.02
C GLN A 242 1.00 -11.45 -3.49
N LEU A 243 1.81 -10.49 -2.99
CA LEU A 243 1.87 -10.13 -1.56
C LEU A 243 0.51 -9.72 -1.02
N ASN A 244 -0.20 -8.85 -1.74
CA ASN A 244 -1.54 -8.41 -1.34
C ASN A 244 -2.53 -9.57 -1.24
N LEU A 245 -2.62 -10.41 -2.28
CA LEU A 245 -3.55 -11.55 -2.30
C LEU A 245 -3.19 -12.59 -1.23
N GLY A 246 -1.89 -12.82 -0.98
CA GLY A 246 -1.40 -13.71 0.07
C GLY A 246 -1.74 -13.20 1.47
N MET A 247 -1.56 -11.92 1.73
CA MET A 247 -1.84 -11.31 3.04
C MET A 247 -3.34 -11.26 3.37
N TYR A 248 -4.17 -10.91 2.40
CA TYR A 248 -5.63 -10.82 2.58
C TYR A 248 -6.35 -12.17 2.42
N GLU A 249 -5.63 -13.27 2.23
CA GLU A 249 -6.20 -14.61 2.42
C GLU A 249 -6.58 -14.87 3.89
N TYR A 250 -5.76 -14.34 4.80
CA TYR A 250 -5.96 -14.52 6.23
C TYR A 250 -7.16 -13.70 6.73
N ASN A 251 -7.62 -14.02 7.93
CA ASN A 251 -8.84 -13.44 8.51
C ASN A 251 -10.10 -13.72 7.64
N GLY A 252 -10.22 -14.95 7.14
CA GLY A 252 -11.41 -15.42 6.42
C GLY A 252 -11.65 -14.70 5.08
N LYS A 253 -10.62 -14.15 4.44
CA LYS A 253 -10.75 -13.41 3.16
C LYS A 253 -11.73 -12.23 3.20
N CYS A 254 -11.97 -11.65 4.38
CA CYS A 254 -12.95 -10.57 4.52
C CYS A 254 -12.48 -9.20 3.98
N GLY A 255 -11.22 -9.09 3.53
CA GLY A 255 -10.63 -7.82 3.07
C GLY A 255 -10.14 -6.90 4.19
N TYR A 256 -10.27 -7.29 5.46
CA TYR A 256 -9.75 -6.56 6.62
C TYR A 256 -8.70 -7.37 7.38
N ARG A 257 -7.63 -6.70 7.81
CA ARG A 257 -6.59 -7.25 8.69
C ARG A 257 -6.35 -6.27 9.83
N LEU A 258 -6.47 -6.75 11.08
CA LEU A 258 -6.22 -5.91 12.25
C LEU A 258 -4.74 -5.54 12.30
N LYS A 259 -4.44 -4.24 12.40
CA LYS A 259 -3.07 -3.76 12.62
C LYS A 259 -2.52 -4.28 13.95
N PRO A 260 -1.19 -4.50 14.06
CA PRO A 260 -0.55 -4.82 15.34
C PRO A 260 -0.86 -3.77 16.42
N GLU A 261 -0.79 -4.19 17.69
CA GLU A 261 -1.23 -3.37 18.82
C GLU A 261 -0.51 -2.02 18.95
N PHE A 262 0.81 -1.99 18.77
CA PHE A 262 1.63 -0.78 18.83
C PHE A 262 1.28 0.25 17.75
N MET A 263 0.66 -0.18 16.63
CA MET A 263 0.17 0.71 15.57
C MET A 263 -1.28 1.20 15.80
N ARG A 264 -1.86 0.88 16.96
CA ARG A 264 -3.23 1.24 17.34
C ARG A 264 -3.29 1.99 18.67
N ARG A 265 -2.39 1.66 19.59
CA ARG A 265 -2.33 2.27 20.92
C ARG A 265 -1.86 3.72 20.88
N PRO A 266 -2.59 4.68 21.47
CA PRO A 266 -2.22 6.10 21.45
C PRO A 266 -1.00 6.40 22.33
N ASP A 267 -0.69 5.54 23.31
CA ASP A 267 0.39 5.71 24.28
C ASP A 267 1.73 5.09 23.84
N LYS A 268 1.75 4.40 22.69
CA LYS A 268 2.96 3.74 22.14
C LYS A 268 3.37 4.37 20.82
N HIS A 269 4.56 4.94 20.76
CA HIS A 269 5.14 5.46 19.52
C HIS A 269 5.92 4.35 18.80
N PHE A 270 5.92 4.38 17.48
CA PHE A 270 6.57 3.36 16.67
C PHE A 270 7.25 3.99 15.44
N ASP A 271 8.54 3.69 15.29
CA ASP A 271 9.31 4.03 14.10
C ASP A 271 9.44 2.80 13.18
N PRO A 272 8.85 2.82 11.97
CA PRO A 272 8.98 1.73 11.01
C PRO A 272 10.41 1.48 10.50
N PHE A 273 11.36 2.39 10.75
CA PHE A 273 12.77 2.23 10.39
C PHE A 273 13.66 1.74 11.54
N THR A 274 13.07 1.40 12.69
CA THR A 274 13.82 0.85 13.83
C THR A 274 14.57 -0.44 13.47
N GLU A 275 15.84 -0.52 13.86
CA GLU A 275 16.69 -1.72 13.71
C GLU A 275 16.82 -2.52 15.02
N SER A 276 16.46 -1.88 16.14
CA SER A 276 16.47 -2.47 17.48
C SER A 276 15.16 -3.19 17.77
N THR A 277 15.19 -4.10 18.75
CA THR A 277 13.96 -4.75 19.24
C THR A 277 13.04 -3.69 19.82
N VAL A 278 11.77 -3.74 19.44
CA VAL A 278 10.75 -2.80 19.92
C VAL A 278 10.26 -3.26 21.30
N ASP A 279 10.17 -2.32 22.24
CA ASP A 279 9.70 -2.60 23.60
C ASP A 279 8.29 -3.24 23.58
N GLY A 280 8.15 -4.35 24.31
CA GLY A 280 6.91 -5.15 24.34
C GLY A 280 6.71 -6.10 23.15
N ILE A 281 7.66 -6.21 22.23
CA ILE A 281 7.59 -7.12 21.08
C ILE A 281 8.74 -8.12 21.12
N VAL A 282 8.40 -9.41 21.10
CA VAL A 282 9.38 -10.49 21.02
C VAL A 282 9.79 -10.66 19.56
N ALA A 283 11.04 -10.32 19.24
CA ALA A 283 11.63 -10.62 17.94
C ALA A 283 11.83 -12.14 17.78
N ASN A 284 11.83 -12.64 16.55
CA ASN A 284 12.03 -14.07 16.28
C ASN A 284 13.34 -14.35 15.53
N THR A 285 13.90 -15.54 15.77
CA THR A 285 14.83 -16.22 14.87
C THR A 285 14.01 -17.21 14.04
N LEU A 286 14.04 -17.07 12.71
CA LEU A 286 13.37 -18.00 11.79
C LEU A 286 14.41 -18.75 10.97
N SER A 287 14.34 -20.08 10.96
CA SER A 287 15.16 -20.93 10.08
C SER A 287 14.27 -21.74 9.16
N VAL A 288 14.60 -21.79 7.86
CA VAL A 288 13.84 -22.54 6.85
C VAL A 288 14.81 -23.39 6.05
N LYS A 289 14.61 -24.71 6.08
CA LYS A 289 15.31 -25.68 5.25
C LYS A 289 14.37 -26.19 4.16
N ILE A 290 14.70 -25.91 2.89
CA ILE A 290 14.00 -26.52 1.75
C ILE A 290 14.64 -27.88 1.48
N ILE A 291 13.85 -28.94 1.61
CA ILE A 291 14.34 -30.32 1.50
C ILE A 291 14.10 -30.85 0.09
N SER A 292 12.83 -30.87 -0.34
CA SER A 292 12.42 -31.45 -1.62
C SER A 292 11.16 -30.79 -2.16
N GLY A 293 10.74 -31.15 -3.37
CA GLY A 293 9.47 -30.78 -3.98
C GLY A 293 8.69 -31.99 -4.47
N GLN A 294 7.39 -31.83 -4.67
CA GLN A 294 6.49 -32.87 -5.16
C GLN A 294 5.60 -32.30 -6.26
N PHE A 295 5.53 -33.01 -7.38
CA PHE A 295 4.64 -32.73 -8.52
C PHE A 295 4.65 -31.27 -8.97
N LEU A 296 5.84 -30.66 -9.09
CA LEU A 296 5.98 -29.21 -9.31
C LEU A 296 5.53 -28.81 -10.72
N THR A 297 5.91 -29.58 -11.73
CA THR A 297 5.45 -29.44 -13.11
C THR A 297 5.40 -30.81 -13.77
N ASP A 298 4.56 -30.95 -14.80
CA ASP A 298 4.42 -32.17 -15.61
C ASP A 298 5.57 -32.32 -16.64
N LYS A 299 6.37 -31.26 -16.82
CA LYS A 299 7.51 -31.24 -17.72
C LYS A 299 8.76 -31.86 -17.11
N LYS A 300 9.58 -32.47 -17.96
CA LYS A 300 10.94 -32.91 -17.62
C LYS A 300 11.92 -31.73 -17.69
N VAL A 301 11.89 -30.89 -16.67
CA VAL A 301 12.73 -29.68 -16.56
C VAL A 301 13.34 -29.60 -15.16
N GLY A 302 14.48 -28.93 -15.03
CA GLY A 302 15.02 -28.57 -13.72
C GLY A 302 14.09 -27.59 -13.00
N THR A 303 14.11 -27.62 -11.67
CA THR A 303 13.35 -26.68 -10.84
C THR A 303 14.20 -26.19 -9.68
N TYR A 304 13.94 -24.97 -9.23
CA TYR A 304 14.56 -24.38 -8.05
C TYR A 304 13.53 -23.62 -7.23
N ALA A 305 13.82 -23.46 -5.94
CA ALA A 305 13.00 -22.71 -5.02
C ALA A 305 13.74 -21.45 -4.53
N GLU A 306 12.99 -20.39 -4.28
CA GLU A 306 13.47 -19.13 -3.72
C GLU A 306 12.69 -18.81 -2.43
N ILE A 307 13.39 -18.17 -1.49
CA ILE A 307 12.80 -17.63 -0.26
C ILE A 307 13.04 -16.12 -0.21
N ASP A 308 11.97 -15.38 0.03
CA ASP A 308 12.00 -13.95 0.37
C ASP A 308 11.38 -13.72 1.76
N MET A 309 11.80 -12.65 2.42
CA MET A 309 11.12 -12.09 3.60
C MET A 309 10.72 -10.64 3.32
N PHE A 310 9.49 -10.29 3.67
CA PHE A 310 8.94 -8.94 3.58
C PHE A 310 8.48 -8.51 4.97
N GLY A 311 8.74 -7.28 5.38
CA GLY A 311 8.37 -6.77 6.69
C GLY A 311 8.83 -5.33 6.85
N LEU A 312 9.38 -4.99 8.01
CA LEU A 312 10.14 -3.74 8.15
C LEU A 312 11.32 -3.70 7.17
N PRO A 313 11.88 -2.51 6.88
CA PRO A 313 13.08 -2.39 6.06
C PRO A 313 14.23 -3.29 6.56
N VAL A 314 14.44 -3.36 7.88
CA VAL A 314 15.48 -4.21 8.50
C VAL A 314 15.21 -5.71 8.35
N ASP A 315 13.93 -6.12 8.35
CA ASP A 315 13.49 -7.52 8.24
C ASP A 315 13.39 -8.00 6.79
N THR A 316 13.26 -7.07 5.85
CA THR A 316 13.06 -7.39 4.44
C THR A 316 14.34 -7.93 3.82
N LYS A 317 14.26 -9.13 3.24
CA LYS A 317 15.35 -9.80 2.51
C LYS A 317 14.80 -10.36 1.21
N ARG A 318 15.15 -9.73 0.09
CA ARG A 318 14.76 -10.15 -1.26
C ARG A 318 15.76 -11.13 -1.82
N LYS A 319 15.29 -12.17 -2.51
CA LYS A 319 16.09 -13.28 -3.05
C LYS A 319 17.08 -13.80 -2.00
N ALA A 320 16.60 -13.89 -0.76
CA ALA A 320 17.45 -14.17 0.41
C ALA A 320 18.13 -15.54 0.30
N PHE A 321 17.44 -16.46 -0.37
CA PHE A 321 17.93 -17.79 -0.63
C PHE A 321 17.39 -18.32 -1.95
N LYS A 322 18.21 -19.09 -2.64
CA LYS A 322 17.86 -19.81 -3.86
C LYS A 322 18.53 -21.18 -3.81
N THR A 323 17.76 -22.25 -4.00
CA THR A 323 18.31 -23.60 -4.11
C THR A 323 19.10 -23.76 -5.41
N LYS A 324 19.95 -24.78 -5.49
CA LYS A 324 20.42 -25.28 -6.78
C LYS A 324 19.22 -25.75 -7.63
N THR A 325 19.39 -25.69 -8.95
CA THR A 325 18.40 -26.24 -9.89
C THR A 325 18.52 -27.77 -9.92
N SER A 326 17.39 -28.47 -9.83
CA SER A 326 17.35 -29.92 -9.99
C SER A 326 17.73 -30.34 -11.43
N GLN A 327 18.33 -31.50 -11.62
CA GLN A 327 18.72 -31.98 -12.94
C GLN A 327 17.54 -32.65 -13.66
N GLY A 328 16.72 -31.87 -14.37
CA GLY A 328 15.62 -32.40 -15.19
C GLY A 328 14.54 -33.17 -14.41
N ASN A 329 14.45 -32.96 -13.09
CA ASN A 329 13.48 -33.60 -12.22
C ASN A 329 12.54 -32.55 -11.59
N ALA A 330 11.27 -32.59 -11.97
CA ALA A 330 10.22 -31.75 -11.41
C ALA A 330 9.15 -32.54 -10.61
N ILE A 331 9.17 -33.87 -10.68
CA ILE A 331 8.16 -34.72 -10.01
C ILE A 331 8.50 -34.87 -8.54
N ASN A 332 9.77 -35.07 -8.21
CA ASN A 332 10.22 -35.25 -6.83
C ASN A 332 11.68 -34.76 -6.60
N PRO A 333 12.02 -33.52 -6.99
CA PRO A 333 13.37 -33.02 -6.77
C PRO A 333 13.73 -33.01 -5.28
N VAL A 334 14.96 -33.38 -4.97
CA VAL A 334 15.56 -33.22 -3.63
C VAL A 334 16.68 -32.20 -3.79
N TRP A 335 16.56 -31.08 -3.08
CA TRP A 335 17.58 -30.04 -3.07
C TRP A 335 18.49 -30.18 -1.85
N GLU A 336 17.93 -30.60 -0.71
CA GLU A 336 18.64 -30.83 0.56
C GLU A 336 19.65 -29.73 0.94
N GLU A 337 19.25 -28.48 0.73
CA GLU A 337 20.12 -27.35 0.98
C GLU A 337 20.27 -27.05 2.47
N GLU A 338 21.29 -26.27 2.82
CA GLU A 338 21.40 -25.72 4.17
C GLU A 338 20.23 -24.78 4.49
N ALA A 339 19.88 -24.71 5.76
CA ALA A 339 18.78 -23.86 6.21
C ALA A 339 19.17 -22.38 6.11
N ILE A 340 18.35 -21.56 5.45
CA ILE A 340 18.48 -20.11 5.58
C ILE A 340 18.04 -19.70 6.99
N VAL A 341 18.83 -18.84 7.63
CA VAL A 341 18.54 -18.30 8.97
C VAL A 341 18.32 -16.80 8.90
N PHE A 342 17.08 -16.38 9.17
CA PHE A 342 16.73 -15.01 9.48
C PHE A 342 16.97 -14.79 10.97
N LYS A 343 18.22 -14.42 11.30
CA LYS A 343 18.72 -14.36 12.69
C LYS A 343 17.88 -13.46 13.59
N LYS A 344 17.43 -12.32 13.07
CA LYS A 344 16.66 -11.33 13.83
C LYS A 344 15.56 -10.78 12.94
N VAL A 345 14.34 -11.26 13.17
CA VAL A 345 13.10 -10.66 12.65
C VAL A 345 12.54 -9.76 13.73
N VAL A 346 12.80 -8.46 13.61
CA VAL A 346 12.45 -7.42 14.58
C VAL A 346 10.95 -7.37 14.82
N LEU A 347 10.15 -7.48 13.77
CA LEU A 347 8.69 -7.33 13.87
C LEU A 347 7.92 -8.47 13.17
N PRO A 348 7.88 -9.67 13.79
CA PRO A 348 7.24 -10.86 13.22
C PRO A 348 5.76 -10.67 12.84
N THR A 349 5.04 -9.77 13.53
CA THR A 349 3.63 -9.48 13.25
C THR A 349 3.39 -8.74 11.94
N LEU A 350 4.39 -8.00 11.43
CA LEU A 350 4.34 -7.34 10.11
C LEU A 350 5.11 -8.12 9.04
N ALA A 351 5.91 -9.10 9.44
CA ALA A 351 6.73 -9.88 8.53
C ALA A 351 5.96 -11.04 7.88
N SER A 352 6.33 -11.37 6.64
CA SER A 352 5.81 -12.49 5.87
C SER A 352 6.93 -13.17 5.09
N LEU A 353 6.92 -14.49 5.13
CA LEU A 353 7.79 -15.36 4.34
C LEU A 353 7.12 -15.66 3.00
N ARG A 354 7.87 -15.59 1.91
CA ARG A 354 7.44 -16.07 0.60
C ARG A 354 8.35 -17.22 0.18
N ILE A 355 7.76 -18.37 -0.15
CA ILE A 355 8.43 -19.49 -0.80
C ILE A 355 7.89 -19.55 -2.22
N ALA A 356 8.76 -19.48 -3.23
CA ALA A 356 8.37 -19.57 -4.63
C ALA A 356 9.19 -20.63 -5.35
N VAL A 357 8.59 -21.27 -6.35
CA VAL A 357 9.23 -22.33 -7.14
C VAL A 357 9.15 -21.97 -8.61
N PHE A 358 10.23 -22.25 -9.33
CA PHE A 358 10.43 -21.89 -10.72
C PHE A 358 11.00 -23.09 -11.50
N GLU A 359 10.70 -23.13 -12.80
CA GLU A 359 11.43 -23.97 -13.76
C GLU A 359 12.83 -23.37 -14.03
N GLU A 360 13.75 -24.21 -14.46
CA GLU A 360 14.98 -23.81 -15.12
C GLU A 360 14.66 -22.86 -16.29
N GLY A 361 15.34 -21.70 -16.34
CA GLY A 361 14.97 -20.59 -17.24
C GLY A 361 14.05 -19.53 -16.60
N GLY A 362 13.61 -19.74 -15.36
CA GLY A 362 12.93 -18.70 -14.57
C GLY A 362 11.43 -18.61 -14.76
N LYS A 363 10.81 -19.57 -15.45
CA LYS A 363 9.35 -19.63 -15.54
C LYS A 363 8.73 -19.93 -14.18
N PHE A 364 7.78 -19.12 -13.76
CA PHE A 364 7.07 -19.28 -12.49
C PHE A 364 6.21 -20.56 -12.49
N ILE A 365 6.27 -21.32 -11.39
CA ILE A 365 5.40 -22.48 -11.15
C ILE A 365 4.34 -22.13 -10.11
N GLY A 366 4.77 -21.64 -8.96
CA GLY A 366 3.88 -21.38 -7.84
C GLY A 366 4.58 -20.75 -6.65
N HIS A 367 3.81 -20.18 -5.74
CA HIS A 367 4.32 -19.56 -4.53
C HIS A 367 3.42 -19.83 -3.32
N ARG A 368 3.93 -19.53 -2.14
CA ARG A 368 3.17 -19.40 -0.91
C ARG A 368 3.68 -18.19 -0.14
N ILE A 369 2.76 -17.34 0.33
CA ILE A 369 3.04 -16.26 1.28
C ILE A 369 2.43 -16.63 2.62
N ILE A 370 3.26 -16.55 3.68
CA ILE A 370 2.90 -16.95 5.03
C ILE A 370 3.35 -15.85 5.99
N PRO A 371 2.43 -15.14 6.68
CA PRO A 371 2.78 -14.25 7.77
C PRO A 371 3.63 -15.00 8.80
N VAL A 372 4.71 -14.40 9.30
CA VAL A 372 5.61 -15.07 10.25
C VAL A 372 4.85 -15.51 11.50
N SER A 373 3.93 -14.68 11.98
CA SER A 373 3.00 -15.01 13.08
C SER A 373 2.08 -16.23 12.84
N ALA A 374 1.93 -16.69 11.60
CA ALA A 374 1.10 -17.84 11.24
C ALA A 374 1.93 -19.10 10.92
N ILE A 375 3.26 -19.00 10.93
CA ILE A 375 4.15 -20.13 10.65
C ILE A 375 4.06 -21.16 11.79
N ARG A 376 3.96 -22.44 11.42
CA ARG A 376 4.04 -23.56 12.35
C ARG A 376 5.41 -24.24 12.19
N PRO A 377 6.19 -24.43 13.27
CA PRO A 377 7.49 -25.10 13.18
C PRO A 377 7.35 -26.60 12.89
N GLY A 378 8.46 -27.25 12.53
CA GLY A 378 8.55 -28.67 12.18
C GLY A 378 8.57 -28.94 10.68
N TYR A 379 8.32 -30.19 10.32
CA TYR A 379 8.27 -30.65 8.93
C TYR A 379 6.89 -30.42 8.32
N HIS A 380 6.82 -29.78 7.16
CA HIS A 380 5.56 -29.44 6.48
C HIS A 380 5.67 -29.59 4.97
N TYR A 381 4.58 -30.05 4.35
CA TYR A 381 4.33 -29.82 2.93
C TYR A 381 3.62 -28.48 2.77
N ILE A 382 4.16 -27.61 1.92
CA ILE A 382 3.60 -26.29 1.65
C ILE A 382 2.89 -26.33 0.30
N GLY A 383 1.56 -26.48 0.28
CA GLY A 383 0.79 -26.43 -0.96
C GLY A 383 0.97 -25.08 -1.68
N LEU A 384 1.53 -25.13 -2.90
CA LEU A 384 1.79 -23.95 -3.70
C LEU A 384 0.50 -23.38 -4.30
N LYS A 385 0.60 -22.13 -4.71
CA LYS A 385 -0.48 -21.37 -5.33
C LYS A 385 0.00 -20.67 -6.59
N ASN A 386 -0.92 -20.44 -7.52
CA ASN A 386 -0.64 -19.62 -8.69
C ASN A 386 -0.48 -18.14 -8.32
N GLU A 387 -0.21 -17.31 -9.31
CA GLU A 387 0.00 -15.86 -9.16
C GLU A 387 -1.24 -15.17 -8.54
N LYS A 388 -2.45 -15.69 -8.82
CA LYS A 388 -3.73 -15.20 -8.28
C LYS A 388 -4.06 -15.74 -6.88
N ASN A 389 -3.09 -16.35 -6.21
CA ASN A 389 -3.23 -16.96 -4.88
C ASN A 389 -4.30 -18.09 -4.81
N GLN A 390 -4.57 -18.75 -5.93
CA GLN A 390 -5.42 -19.94 -6.01
C GLN A 390 -4.59 -21.21 -5.81
N SER A 391 -5.10 -22.17 -5.05
CA SER A 391 -4.39 -23.41 -4.72
C SER A 391 -4.07 -24.24 -5.95
N LEU A 392 -2.81 -24.63 -6.09
CA LEU A 392 -2.38 -25.70 -6.98
C LEU A 392 -2.60 -27.04 -6.25
N MET A 393 -3.03 -28.07 -6.97
CA MET A 393 -3.49 -29.31 -6.33
C MET A 393 -2.36 -30.18 -5.79
N LEU A 394 -1.32 -30.39 -6.59
CA LEU A 394 -0.22 -31.30 -6.27
C LEU A 394 1.13 -30.59 -5.97
N PRO A 395 1.49 -29.47 -6.64
CA PRO A 395 2.77 -28.80 -6.40
C PRO A 395 2.96 -28.39 -4.94
N ALA A 396 3.95 -28.98 -4.27
CA ALA A 396 4.30 -28.65 -2.89
C ALA A 396 5.80 -28.83 -2.64
N PRO A 397 6.51 -27.85 -2.05
CA PRO A 397 7.79 -28.10 -1.40
C PRO A 397 7.59 -28.71 0.00
N PHE A 398 8.48 -29.65 0.32
CA PHE A 398 8.66 -30.18 1.67
C PHE A 398 9.77 -29.40 2.36
N VAL A 399 9.44 -28.84 3.52
CA VAL A 399 10.32 -27.94 4.27
C VAL A 399 10.38 -28.34 5.73
N TYR A 400 11.48 -27.97 6.39
CA TYR A 400 11.59 -27.93 7.84
C TYR A 400 11.73 -26.47 8.30
N VAL A 401 10.91 -26.06 9.25
CA VAL A 401 10.90 -24.69 9.76
C VAL A 401 11.15 -24.67 11.26
N GLU A 402 12.06 -23.84 11.72
CA GLU A 402 12.23 -23.53 13.14
C GLU A 402 11.87 -22.08 13.41
N VAL A 403 11.07 -21.85 14.45
CA VAL A 403 10.75 -20.54 14.98
C VAL A 403 11.18 -20.51 16.43
N LYS A 404 12.04 -19.57 16.79
CA LYS A 404 12.53 -19.36 18.15
C LYS A 404 12.41 -17.89 18.51
N ASP A 405 12.33 -17.58 19.79
CA ASP A 405 12.53 -16.21 20.24
C ASP A 405 13.98 -15.79 19.96
N TYR A 406 14.16 -14.54 19.55
CA TYR A 406 15.49 -13.99 19.34
C TYR A 406 16.20 -13.79 20.69
N VAL A 407 17.36 -14.41 20.85
CA VAL A 407 18.27 -14.20 21.98
C VAL A 407 19.48 -13.44 21.45
N PRO A 408 19.79 -12.23 21.99
CA PRO A 408 20.83 -11.34 21.49
C PRO A 408 22.22 -11.94 21.27
#